data_AF-A0A950U053-F1
#
_entry.id   AF-A0A950U053-F1
#
_cell.length_a   1.000
_cell.length_b   1.000
_cell.length_c   1.000
_cell.angle_alpha   90.00
_cell.angle_beta   90.00
_cell.angle_gamma   90.00
#
_symmetry.space_group_name_H-M   'P 1'
#
loop_
_entity.id
_entity.type
_entity.pdbx_description
1 polymer ?
#
loop_
_entity_poly.entity_id
_entity_poly.type
_entity_poly.pdbx_seq_one_letter_code
_entity_poly.pdbx_strand_id
1 'polypeptide(L)'
;MKTFIRFLRVIALLAAALGVWRMFVSRPSAGEPDIQPWNPMPAPRPAPRLSVVPEPVIDLTIEEARWAEPVDGDVVPGYPVKGKVGSGIYHVPGGLSYARTIPDRCYATPQDAEADGLRPAKR
;
A
#
# COMPACT_ATOMS: atom_id res chain seq x y z
N MET A 1 -11.06 -55.21 -56.80
CA MET A 1 -11.10 -53.74 -56.70
C MET A 1 -11.75 -53.22 -55.41
N LYS A 2 -12.94 -53.71 -54.99
CA LYS A 2 -13.63 -53.22 -53.76
C LYS A 2 -12.85 -53.43 -52.46
N THR A 3 -12.09 -54.52 -52.32
CA THR A 3 -11.21 -54.78 -51.17
C THR A 3 -10.00 -53.85 -51.14
N PHE A 4 -9.37 -53.60 -52.28
CA PHE A 4 -8.26 -52.64 -52.42
C PHE A 4 -8.67 -51.21 -52.01
N ILE A 5 -9.87 -50.78 -52.42
CA ILE A 5 -10.43 -49.49 -52.01
C ILE A 5 -10.71 -49.43 -50.50
N ARG A 6 -11.14 -50.54 -49.88
CA ARG A 6 -11.32 -50.63 -48.43
C ARG A 6 -9.98 -50.53 -47.70
N PHE A 7 -8.93 -51.20 -48.18
CA PHE A 7 -7.58 -51.07 -47.63
C PHE A 7 -7.05 -49.64 -47.71
N LEU A 8 -7.21 -48.97 -48.86
CA LEU A 8 -6.81 -47.56 -49.02
C LEU A 8 -7.53 -46.63 -48.04
N ARG A 9 -8.83 -46.83 -47.81
CA ARG A 9 -9.60 -46.04 -46.83
C ARG A 9 -9.14 -46.27 -45.39
N VAL A 10 -8.82 -47.51 -45.02
CA VAL A 10 -8.30 -47.82 -43.68
C VAL A 10 -6.94 -47.17 -43.45
N ILE A 11 -6.05 -47.22 -44.45
CA ILE A 11 -4.73 -46.56 -44.37
C ILE A 11 -4.89 -45.04 -44.24
N ALA A 12 -5.80 -44.43 -45.01
CA ALA A 12 -6.08 -43.00 -44.92
C ALA A 12 -6.64 -42.59 -43.53
N LEU A 13 -7.54 -43.40 -42.96
CA LEU A 13 -8.07 -43.17 -41.61
C LEU A 13 -6.99 -43.32 -40.53
N LEU A 14 -6.10 -44.31 -40.66
CA LEU A 14 -4.97 -44.48 -39.75
C LEU A 14 -3.99 -43.30 -39.84
N ALA A 15 -3.69 -42.82 -41.04
CA ALA A 15 -2.84 -41.64 -41.24
C ALA A 15 -3.47 -40.37 -40.64
N ALA A 16 -4.78 -40.17 -40.82
CA ALA A 16 -5.50 -39.06 -40.23
C ALA A 16 -5.51 -39.14 -38.69
N ALA A 17 -5.75 -40.33 -38.12
CA ALA A 17 -5.71 -40.56 -36.69
C ALA A 17 -4.32 -40.31 -36.10
N LEU A 18 -3.25 -40.75 -36.78
CA LEU A 18 -1.86 -40.48 -36.41
C LEU A 18 -1.54 -38.98 -36.46
N GLY A 19 -2.06 -38.26 -37.46
CA GLY A 19 -1.90 -36.80 -37.57
C GLY A 19 -2.55 -36.05 -36.41
N VAL A 20 -3.80 -36.40 -36.07
CA VAL A 20 -4.54 -35.81 -34.95
C VAL A 20 -3.88 -36.16 -33.61
N TRP A 21 -3.45 -37.40 -33.43
CA TRP A 21 -2.75 -37.82 -32.21
C TRP A 21 -1.44 -37.06 -32.01
N ARG A 22 -0.64 -36.89 -33.07
CA ARG A 22 0.57 -36.06 -33.02
C ARG A 22 0.26 -34.62 -32.62
N MET A 23 -0.80 -34.03 -33.14
CA MET A 23 -1.21 -32.67 -32.79
C MET A 23 -1.57 -32.53 -31.30
N PHE A 24 -2.18 -33.56 -30.70
CA PHE A 24 -2.54 -33.58 -29.28
C PHE A 24 -1.35 -33.85 -28.36
N VAL A 25 -0.38 -34.66 -28.79
CA VAL A 25 0.85 -34.98 -28.03
C VAL A 25 1.86 -33.84 -28.12
N SER A 26 1.94 -33.15 -29.26
CA SER A 26 2.84 -32.01 -29.48
C SER A 26 2.28 -30.70 -28.92
N ARG A 27 1.64 -30.72 -27.75
CA ARG A 27 1.43 -29.48 -26.99
C ARG A 27 2.80 -28.84 -26.80
N PRO A 28 3.03 -27.60 -27.28
CA PRO A 28 4.25 -26.89 -26.94
C PRO A 28 4.30 -26.86 -25.42
N SER A 29 5.36 -27.40 -24.81
CA SER A 29 5.63 -27.10 -23.40
C SER A 29 5.53 -25.58 -23.30
N ALA A 30 4.55 -25.10 -22.54
CA ALA A 30 4.51 -23.70 -22.15
C ALA A 30 5.91 -23.42 -21.61
N GLY A 31 6.63 -22.50 -22.26
CA GLY A 31 8.06 -22.33 -22.07
C GLY A 31 8.37 -22.36 -20.59
N GLU A 32 9.33 -23.20 -20.20
CA GLU A 32 9.87 -23.22 -18.86
C GLU A 32 10.13 -21.76 -18.48
N PRO A 33 9.54 -21.25 -17.38
CA PRO A 33 9.77 -19.87 -17.00
C PRO A 33 11.29 -19.68 -16.86
N ASP A 34 11.82 -18.64 -17.51
CA ASP A 34 13.22 -18.25 -17.39
C ASP A 34 13.45 -17.74 -15.95
N ILE A 35 13.59 -18.68 -15.02
CA ILE A 35 13.90 -18.38 -13.63
C ILE A 35 15.40 -18.10 -13.61
N GLN A 36 15.76 -16.82 -13.73
CA GLN A 36 17.14 -16.41 -13.51
C GLN A 36 17.56 -16.85 -12.09
N PRO A 37 18.71 -17.54 -11.95
CA PRO A 37 19.24 -17.87 -10.62
C PRO A 37 19.47 -16.56 -9.87
N TRP A 38 18.89 -16.46 -8.68
CA TRP A 38 19.03 -15.27 -7.84
C TRP A 38 20.51 -14.97 -7.61
N ASN A 39 20.94 -13.79 -8.06
CA ASN A 39 22.26 -13.26 -7.77
C ASN A 39 22.13 -12.38 -6.51
N PRO A 40 22.61 -12.82 -5.33
CA PRO A 40 22.50 -12.03 -4.12
C PRO A 40 23.30 -10.73 -4.27
N MET A 41 22.66 -9.60 -3.96
CA MET A 41 23.37 -8.32 -3.90
C MET A 41 24.51 -8.40 -2.87
N PRO A 42 25.69 -7.84 -3.17
CA PRO A 42 26.76 -7.72 -2.20
C PRO A 42 26.27 -6.93 -0.99
N ALA A 43 26.56 -7.42 0.22
CA ALA A 43 26.11 -6.76 1.45
C ALA A 43 26.57 -5.29 1.46
N PRO A 44 25.72 -4.35 1.93
CA PRO A 44 26.13 -2.97 2.07
C PRO A 44 27.38 -2.91 2.95
N ARG A 45 28.40 -2.19 2.47
CA ARG A 45 29.63 -1.96 3.23
C ARG A 45 29.23 -1.37 4.59
N PRO A 46 29.71 -1.90 5.73
CA PRO A 46 29.35 -1.35 7.03
C PRO A 46 29.72 0.14 7.04
N ALA A 47 28.72 0.99 7.27
CA ALA A 47 28.93 2.42 7.37
C ALA A 47 29.95 2.69 8.50
N PRO A 48 30.82 3.70 8.37
CA PRO A 48 31.67 4.12 9.47
C PRO A 48 30.76 4.42 10.67
N ARG A 49 30.99 3.69 11.76
CA ARG A 49 30.23 3.87 13.00
C ARG A 49 30.67 5.21 13.57
N LEU A 50 29.95 6.27 13.22
CA LEU A 50 30.15 7.60 13.79
C LEU A 50 29.97 7.45 15.30
N SER A 51 31.01 7.81 16.05
CA SER A 51 30.96 7.89 17.51
C SER A 51 29.80 8.81 17.89
N VAL A 52 28.79 8.24 18.53
CA VAL A 52 27.69 8.98 19.14
C VAL A 52 28.31 9.89 20.18
N VAL A 53 28.44 11.18 19.84
CA VAL A 53 28.54 12.24 20.83
C VAL A 53 27.18 12.24 21.54
N PRO A 54 27.10 12.12 22.88
CA PRO A 54 25.82 12.20 23.55
C PRO A 54 25.28 13.62 23.36
N GLU A 55 24.35 13.78 22.42
CA GLU A 55 23.49 14.94 22.30
C GLU A 55 22.60 15.03 23.55
N PRO A 56 22.26 16.25 24.03
CA PRO A 56 21.43 16.42 25.20
C PRO A 56 20.07 15.74 24.97
N VAL A 57 19.78 14.72 25.78
CA VAL A 57 18.47 14.07 25.86
C VAL A 57 17.45 15.10 26.32
N ILE A 58 16.80 15.73 25.34
CA ILE A 58 15.52 16.40 25.53
C ILE A 58 14.47 15.29 25.63
N ASP A 59 13.72 15.30 26.71
CA ASP A 59 12.65 14.35 27.04
C ASP A 59 11.65 14.22 25.87
N LEU A 60 11.70 13.08 25.17
CA LEU A 60 10.95 12.75 23.96
C LEU A 60 9.47 12.43 24.23
N THR A 61 8.83 13.11 25.18
CA THR A 61 7.38 12.98 25.40
C THR A 61 6.54 13.96 24.57
N ILE A 62 7.16 14.89 23.83
CA ILE A 62 6.46 15.93 23.06
C ILE A 62 6.59 15.77 21.53
N GLU A 63 7.58 15.05 21.00
CA GLU A 63 7.77 14.95 19.53
C GLU A 63 6.89 13.94 18.79
N GLU A 64 6.32 12.93 19.46
CA GLU A 64 5.47 11.93 18.79
C GLU A 64 3.96 12.25 18.82
N ALA A 65 3.53 13.22 19.64
CA ALA A 65 2.13 13.62 19.72
C ALA A 65 1.86 14.79 18.77
N ARG A 66 1.41 14.49 17.54
CA ARG A 66 0.95 15.49 16.54
C ARG A 66 -0.24 16.35 17.00
N TRP A 67 -0.79 16.06 18.17
CA TRP A 67 -1.94 16.73 18.76
C TRP A 67 -1.76 16.82 20.27
N ALA A 68 -2.37 17.84 20.87
CA ALA A 68 -2.41 18.07 22.30
C ALA A 68 -3.82 17.79 22.86
N GLU A 69 -3.87 17.38 24.13
CA GLU A 69 -5.13 17.29 24.85
C GLU A 69 -5.71 18.68 25.09
N PRO A 70 -7.03 18.87 24.93
CA PRO A 70 -7.69 20.13 25.23
C PRO A 70 -7.66 20.43 26.72
N VAL A 71 -7.44 21.70 27.07
CA VAL A 71 -7.48 22.17 28.46
C VAL A 71 -8.80 22.90 28.68
N ASP A 72 -9.54 22.49 29.72
CA ASP A 72 -10.88 23.02 30.05
C ASP A 72 -11.89 23.00 28.87
N GLY A 73 -11.71 22.06 27.93
CA GLY A 73 -12.56 21.94 26.76
C GLY A 73 -12.28 22.99 25.67
N ASP A 74 -11.10 23.62 25.68
CA ASP A 74 -10.66 24.56 24.66
C ASP A 74 -9.25 24.24 24.14
N VAL A 75 -8.80 25.03 23.16
CA VAL A 75 -7.47 24.93 22.55
C VAL A 75 -6.37 25.31 23.52
N VAL A 76 -5.27 24.57 23.46
CA VAL A 76 -4.04 24.93 24.16
C VAL A 76 -3.19 25.91 23.33
N PRO A 77 -2.36 26.75 23.98
CA PRO A 77 -1.46 27.65 23.27
C PRO A 77 -0.56 26.90 22.26
N GLY A 78 -0.51 27.38 21.02
CA GLY A 78 0.23 26.74 19.93
C GLY A 78 -0.56 25.71 19.13
N TYR A 79 -1.77 25.32 19.58
CA TYR A 79 -2.62 24.33 18.91
C TYR A 79 -4.02 24.89 18.60
N PRO A 80 -4.11 25.87 17.66
CA PRO A 80 -5.36 26.58 17.40
C PRO A 80 -6.42 25.76 16.67
N VAL A 81 -6.11 24.57 16.15
CA VAL A 81 -7.05 23.78 15.35
C VAL A 81 -7.81 22.80 16.24
N LYS A 82 -9.14 22.94 16.28
CA LYS A 82 -10.03 22.10 17.10
C LYS A 82 -10.47 20.86 16.34
N GLY A 83 -9.95 19.68 16.69
CA GLY A 83 -10.35 18.41 16.11
C GLY A 83 -11.41 17.69 16.94
N LYS A 84 -12.54 17.36 16.32
CA LYS A 84 -13.58 16.50 16.91
C LYS A 84 -13.50 15.12 16.27
N VAL A 85 -12.85 14.18 16.96
CA VAL A 85 -12.62 12.81 16.48
C VAL A 85 -13.95 12.07 16.31
N GLY A 86 -14.91 12.30 17.22
CA GLY A 86 -16.22 11.65 17.15
C GLY A 86 -17.03 11.96 15.88
N SER A 87 -16.81 13.10 15.24
CA SER A 87 -17.44 13.46 13.95
C SER A 87 -16.49 13.45 12.76
N GLY A 88 -15.19 13.25 13.00
CA GLY A 88 -14.13 13.31 12.00
C GLY A 88 -13.92 14.70 11.40
N ILE A 89 -14.21 15.77 12.14
CA ILE A 89 -14.17 17.15 11.62
C ILE A 89 -13.17 17.99 12.43
N TYR A 90 -12.35 18.77 11.74
CA TYR A 90 -11.55 19.83 12.36
C TYR A 90 -12.11 21.22 12.07
N HIS A 91 -11.93 22.14 13.01
CA HIS A 91 -12.35 23.52 12.93
C HIS A 91 -11.16 24.45 13.09
N VAL A 92 -11.03 25.42 12.19
CA VAL A 92 -9.99 26.45 12.22
C VAL A 92 -10.53 27.77 12.78
N PRO A 93 -9.67 28.62 13.38
CA PRO A 93 -10.06 29.95 13.81
C PRO A 93 -10.78 30.73 12.68
N GLY A 94 -11.89 31.39 13.02
CA GLY A 94 -12.72 32.13 12.07
C GLY A 94 -13.79 31.30 11.36
N GLY A 95 -13.86 29.97 11.55
CA GLY A 95 -14.96 29.16 11.06
C GLY A 95 -16.25 29.31 11.89
N LEU A 96 -17.43 29.16 11.28
CA LEU A 96 -18.73 29.36 11.95
C LEU A 96 -18.92 28.56 13.24
N SER A 97 -18.39 27.34 13.29
CA SER A 97 -18.56 26.45 14.44
C SER A 97 -17.39 26.51 15.41
N TYR A 98 -16.33 27.27 15.12
CA TYR A 98 -15.10 27.24 15.89
C TYR A 98 -15.29 27.62 17.37
N ALA A 99 -16.09 28.67 17.63
CA ALA A 99 -16.32 29.17 18.99
C ALA A 99 -17.15 28.22 19.87
N ARG A 100 -18.02 27.41 19.27
CA ARG A 100 -18.92 26.49 20.00
C ARG A 100 -18.43 25.06 20.07
N THR A 101 -17.41 24.70 19.28
CA THR A 101 -16.88 23.35 19.28
C THR A 101 -15.96 23.16 20.49
N ILE A 102 -16.24 22.11 21.26
CA ILE A 102 -15.34 21.54 22.25
C ILE A 102 -14.48 20.48 21.51
N PRO A 103 -13.16 20.71 21.33
CA PRO A 103 -12.27 19.75 20.69
C PRO A 103 -12.11 18.47 21.53
N ASP A 104 -11.91 17.33 20.85
CA ASP A 104 -11.38 16.11 21.47
C ASP A 104 -9.84 16.11 21.41
N ARG A 105 -9.28 16.75 20.38
CA ARG A 105 -7.83 16.91 20.14
C ARG A 105 -7.56 18.33 19.63
N CYS A 106 -6.44 18.92 20.02
CA CYS A 106 -5.98 20.21 19.54
C CYS A 106 -4.77 20.01 18.61
N TYR A 107 -4.76 20.62 17.43
CA TYR A 107 -3.66 20.52 16.47
C TYR A 107 -2.99 21.88 16.25
N ALA A 108 -1.67 21.84 16.02
CA ALA A 108 -0.89 23.02 15.65
C ALA A 108 -1.29 23.51 14.26
N THR A 109 -1.45 22.59 13.32
CA THR A 109 -1.79 22.90 11.94
C THR A 109 -2.99 22.09 11.43
N PRO A 110 -3.72 22.59 10.41
CA PRO A 110 -4.76 21.81 9.73
C PRO A 110 -4.22 20.51 9.11
N GLN A 111 -2.98 20.53 8.64
CA GLN A 111 -2.31 19.39 8.02
C GLN A 111 -2.14 18.23 9.00
N ASP A 112 -1.84 18.51 10.27
CA ASP A 112 -1.75 17.48 11.31
C ASP A 112 -3.11 16.83 11.57
N ALA A 113 -4.19 17.62 11.54
CA ALA A 113 -5.55 17.12 11.68
C ALA A 113 -5.96 16.25 10.46
N GLU A 114 -5.57 16.64 9.25
CA GLU A 114 -5.81 15.87 8.03
C GLU A 114 -5.01 14.56 8.02
N ALA A 115 -3.78 14.57 8.52
CA ALA A 115 -2.96 13.37 8.69
C ALA A 115 -3.58 12.36 9.67
N ASP A 116 -4.33 12.84 10.66
CA ASP A 116 -5.13 12.03 11.58
C ASP A 116 -6.51 11.63 11.00
N GLY A 117 -6.79 11.98 9.73
CA GLY A 117 -7.98 11.58 9.00
C GLY A 117 -9.20 12.49 9.22
N LEU A 118 -9.03 13.66 9.84
CA LEU A 118 -10.10 14.64 10.03
C LEU A 118 -10.26 15.48 8.75
N ARG A 119 -11.50 15.84 8.42
CA ARG A 119 -11.82 16.74 7.30
C ARG A 119 -12.19 18.15 7.78
N PRO A 120 -12.01 19.20 6.96
CA PRO A 120 -12.40 20.55 7.35
C PRO A 120 -13.90 20.67 7.60
N ALA A 121 -14.26 21.46 8.60
CA ALA A 121 -15.62 21.91 8.81
C ALA A 121 -16.11 22.75 7.62
N LYS A 122 -17.41 22.65 7.33
CA LYS A 122 -18.03 23.55 6.35
C LYS A 122 -17.96 24.99 6.87
N ARG A 123 -17.60 25.91 5.96
CA ARG A 123 -17.59 27.35 6.23
C ARG A 123 -18.99 27.88 6.47
#